data_AF-A0A3N5XKX6-F1
#
_entry.id   AF-A0A3N5XKX6-F1
#
_cell.length_a   1.000
_cell.length_b   1.000
_cell.length_c   1.000
_cell.angle_alpha   90.00
_cell.angle_beta   90.00
_cell.angle_gamma   90.00
#
_symmetry.space_group_name_H-M   'P 1'
#
loop_
_entity.id
_entity.type
_entity.pdbx_description
1 polymer ?
#
loop_
_entity_poly.entity_id
_entity_poly.type
_entity_poly.pdbx_seq_one_letter_code
_entity_poly.pdbx_strand_id
1 'polypeptide(L)'
;MVAQESPSSYRRPAEEYFRLFPARMHEWLDAGQGACVLAQPELKRIVEDSVRFFDGTRYCLDERVVMPNHAHVLVQPLTGWEFSDITASWKKYTARRINKILGTEGGFWQEESFDHLVRSAASLELIRQYIRDNPEHWGGRWS
;
A
#
# COMPACT_ATOMS: atom_id res chain seq x y z
N MET A 1 24.04 -16.30 -45.20
CA MET A 1 22.95 -15.40 -44.75
C MET A 1 23.09 -15.25 -43.25
N VAL A 2 23.52 -14.07 -42.78
CA VAL A 2 23.68 -13.75 -41.36
C VAL A 2 22.49 -12.89 -40.96
N ALA A 3 21.61 -13.39 -40.10
CA ALA A 3 20.57 -12.58 -39.48
C ALA A 3 21.19 -11.81 -38.31
N GLN A 4 21.08 -10.48 -38.36
CA GLN A 4 21.57 -9.54 -37.36
C GLN A 4 20.47 -9.25 -36.31
N GLU A 5 20.91 -8.95 -35.10
CA GLU A 5 20.12 -8.71 -33.87
C GLU A 5 19.29 -7.40 -33.86
N SER A 6 18.35 -7.31 -32.90
CA SER A 6 17.46 -6.17 -32.60
C SER A 6 18.17 -4.88 -32.13
N PRO A 7 17.42 -3.76 -31.94
CA PRO A 7 17.17 -3.37 -30.54
C PRO A 7 15.79 -2.71 -30.23
N SER A 8 15.20 -3.20 -29.13
CA SER A 8 14.66 -2.43 -27.98
C SER A 8 13.78 -1.19 -28.25
N SER A 9 12.46 -1.33 -28.03
CA SER A 9 11.54 -0.19 -27.87
C SER A 9 10.57 -0.37 -26.70
N TYR A 10 11.07 -0.57 -25.48
CA TYR A 10 10.26 -0.28 -24.30
C TYR A 10 11.10 0.19 -23.12
N ARG A 11 11.71 1.35 -23.27
CA ARG A 11 12.35 2.10 -22.20
C ARG A 11 11.46 3.30 -21.89
N ARG A 12 10.37 3.09 -21.13
CA ARG A 12 9.64 4.22 -20.51
C ARG A 12 10.37 4.61 -19.22
N PRO A 13 10.86 5.85 -19.08
CA PRO A 13 11.61 6.29 -17.90
C PRO A 13 10.73 6.30 -16.64
N ALA A 14 11.36 6.17 -15.47
CA ALA A 14 10.78 6.34 -14.14
C ALA A 14 9.89 7.61 -13.96
N GLU A 15 10.07 8.61 -14.83
CA GLU A 15 9.25 9.82 -14.91
C GLU A 15 7.76 9.54 -15.14
N GLU A 16 7.42 8.48 -15.88
CA GLU A 16 6.03 8.11 -16.14
C GLU A 16 5.37 7.46 -14.93
N TYR A 17 6.15 6.78 -14.07
CA TYR A 17 5.69 6.29 -12.78
C TYR A 17 5.29 7.46 -11.87
N PHE A 18 6.13 8.50 -11.75
CA PHE A 18 5.76 9.73 -11.02
C PHE A 18 4.59 10.49 -11.64
N ARG A 19 4.38 10.37 -12.95
CA ARG A 19 3.26 11.00 -13.66
C ARG A 19 1.92 10.29 -13.42
N LEU A 20 1.93 8.97 -13.24
CA LEU A 20 0.73 8.12 -13.06
C LEU A 20 0.44 7.77 -11.59
N PHE A 21 1.39 7.95 -10.67
CA PHE A 21 1.19 7.73 -9.23
C PHE A 21 0.48 8.89 -8.50
N PRO A 22 0.03 9.92 -9.23
CA PRO A 22 0.54 11.27 -9.12
C PRO A 22 0.51 11.80 -7.68
N ALA A 23 1.31 12.84 -7.43
CA ALA A 23 1.18 13.77 -6.30
C ALA A 23 -0.26 14.17 -5.92
N ARG A 24 -1.24 13.93 -6.81
CA ARG A 24 -2.68 13.99 -6.58
C ARG A 24 -3.24 12.92 -5.63
N MET A 25 -2.84 11.64 -5.70
CA MET A 25 -3.31 10.61 -4.76
C MET A 25 -2.77 10.88 -3.36
N HIS A 26 -1.51 11.29 -3.30
CA HIS A 26 -0.89 11.94 -2.16
C HIS A 26 -1.72 13.11 -1.68
N GLU A 27 -1.83 14.21 -2.42
CA GLU A 27 -2.62 15.39 -2.02
C GLU A 27 -4.05 15.04 -1.57
N TRP A 28 -4.68 13.99 -2.09
CA TRP A 28 -6.05 13.61 -1.71
C TRP A 28 -6.11 12.77 -0.43
N LEU A 29 -5.14 11.90 -0.18
CA LEU A 29 -5.05 11.09 1.04
C LEU A 29 -4.27 11.81 2.16
N ASP A 30 -3.25 12.58 1.80
CA ASP A 30 -2.42 13.46 2.64
C ASP A 30 -3.07 14.83 2.90
N ALA A 31 -4.21 15.18 2.31
CA ALA A 31 -4.96 16.36 2.76
C ALA A 31 -5.65 16.17 4.13
N GLY A 32 -5.51 14.99 4.76
CA GLY A 32 -6.24 14.66 5.99
C GLY A 32 -7.77 14.58 5.76
N GLN A 33 -8.20 14.42 4.51
CA GLN A 33 -9.62 14.26 4.17
C GLN A 33 -10.06 12.85 4.56
N GLY A 34 -10.74 12.74 5.70
CA GLY A 34 -11.17 11.48 6.30
C GLY A 34 -10.92 11.46 7.81
N ALA A 35 -11.45 10.45 8.49
CA ALA A 35 -11.20 10.30 9.91
C ALA A 35 -9.77 9.75 10.13
N CYS A 36 -8.89 10.50 10.80
CA CYS A 36 -7.53 10.08 11.16
C CYS A 36 -7.51 9.05 12.30
N VAL A 37 -8.35 8.02 12.20
CA VAL A 37 -8.56 6.99 13.22
C VAL A 37 -7.29 6.22 13.50
N LEU A 38 -6.47 5.97 12.48
CA LEU A 38 -5.21 5.25 12.61
C LEU A 38 -4.07 6.14 13.15
N ALA A 39 -4.33 7.41 13.50
CA ALA A 39 -3.42 8.18 14.34
C ALA A 39 -3.32 7.59 15.74
N GLN A 40 -4.37 6.90 16.21
CA GLN A 40 -4.36 6.21 17.49
C GLN A 40 -3.43 4.98 17.40
N PRO A 41 -2.36 4.89 18.22
CA PRO A 41 -1.36 3.82 18.10
C PRO A 41 -1.95 2.41 18.23
N GLU A 42 -2.97 2.25 19.07
CA GLU A 42 -3.68 0.99 19.25
C GLU A 42 -4.37 0.52 17.94
N LEU A 43 -5.04 1.44 17.25
CA LEU A 43 -5.77 1.12 16.02
C LEU A 43 -4.81 0.92 14.85
N LYS A 44 -3.75 1.72 14.78
CA LYS A 44 -2.63 1.52 13.85
C LYS A 44 -2.03 0.13 13.97
N ARG A 45 -1.76 -0.32 15.20
CA ARG A 45 -1.18 -1.63 15.49
C ARG A 45 -2.02 -2.77 14.91
N ILE A 46 -3.36 -2.68 14.97
CA ILE A 46 -4.25 -3.70 14.40
C ILE A 46 -4.02 -3.88 12.90
N VAL A 47 -3.83 -2.79 12.17
CA VAL A 47 -3.56 -2.83 10.72
C VAL A 47 -2.16 -3.39 10.46
N GLU A 48 -1.15 -2.90 11.19
CA GLU A 48 0.23 -3.39 11.06
C GLU A 48 0.33 -4.90 11.31
N ASP A 49 -0.30 -5.38 12.38
CA ASP A 49 -0.28 -6.80 12.75
C ASP A 49 -1.03 -7.65 11.73
N SER A 50 -2.18 -7.17 11.25
CA SER A 50 -2.97 -7.87 10.20
C SER A 50 -2.18 -8.03 8.90
N VAL A 51 -1.41 -7.01 8.50
CA VAL A 51 -0.58 -7.04 7.29
C VAL A 51 0.64 -7.94 7.46
N ARG A 52 1.18 -8.08 8.68
CA ARG A 52 2.31 -8.99 8.96
C ARG A 52 1.88 -10.44 9.16
N PHE A 53 0.64 -10.70 9.56
CA PHE A 53 0.22 -12.00 10.09
C PHE A 53 0.44 -13.18 9.15
N PHE A 54 0.28 -12.97 7.84
CA PHE A 54 0.44 -14.04 6.82
C PHE A 54 1.67 -13.87 5.94
N ASP A 55 2.60 -13.01 6.35
CA ASP A 55 3.89 -12.88 5.66
C ASP A 55 4.63 -14.23 5.61
N GLY A 56 5.20 -14.56 4.45
CA GLY A 56 5.81 -15.84 4.15
C GLY A 56 4.84 -17.02 4.01
N THR A 57 3.53 -16.82 4.21
CA THR A 57 2.50 -17.88 4.13
C THR A 57 1.50 -17.65 3.00
N ARG A 58 0.91 -16.45 2.91
CA ARG A 58 -0.03 -16.09 1.82
C ARG A 58 0.59 -15.14 0.80
N TYR A 59 1.56 -14.35 1.24
CA TYR A 59 2.28 -13.37 0.45
C TYR A 59 3.66 -13.16 1.06
N CYS A 60 4.61 -12.69 0.26
CA CYS A 60 5.82 -12.07 0.76
C CYS A 60 5.55 -10.58 0.95
N LEU A 61 5.84 -10.06 2.15
CA LEU A 61 5.71 -8.64 2.49
C LEU A 61 7.05 -7.94 2.28
N ASP A 62 7.05 -6.94 1.41
CA ASP A 62 8.25 -6.18 1.04
C ASP A 62 8.34 -4.91 1.89
N GLU A 63 7.45 -3.95 1.65
CA GLU A 63 7.41 -2.68 2.37
C GLU A 63 5.98 -2.33 2.79
N ARG A 64 5.84 -1.57 3.88
CA ARG A 64 4.53 -1.08 4.34
C ARG A 64 4.67 0.18 5.18
N VAL A 65 3.63 1.02 5.14
CA VAL A 65 3.42 2.10 6.09
C VAL A 65 1.93 2.25 6.38
N VAL A 66 1.58 2.40 7.66
CA VAL A 66 0.22 2.75 8.08
C VAL A 66 0.22 4.23 8.45
N MET A 67 -0.51 4.99 7.65
CA MET A 67 -0.75 6.43 7.80
C MET A 67 -2.00 6.66 8.65
N PRO A 68 -2.22 7.88 9.18
CA PRO A 68 -3.36 8.17 10.05
C PRO A 68 -4.75 7.86 9.47
N ASN A 69 -4.91 7.88 8.15
CA ASN A 69 -6.19 7.64 7.47
C ASN A 69 -6.14 6.56 6.37
N HIS A 70 -4.96 6.03 6.02
CA HIS A 70 -4.79 4.99 4.99
C HIS A 70 -3.53 4.14 5.25
N ALA A 71 -3.29 3.13 4.41
CA ALA A 71 -2.06 2.33 4.47
C ALA A 71 -1.53 2.03 3.07
N HIS A 72 -0.21 2.06 2.92
CA HIS A 72 0.48 1.55 1.73
C HIS A 72 1.16 0.23 2.07
N VAL A 73 0.98 -0.75 1.20
CA VAL A 73 1.55 -2.09 1.38
C VAL A 73 2.04 -2.60 0.03
N LEU A 74 3.30 -3.00 -0.02
CA LEU A 74 3.93 -3.68 -1.14
C LEU A 74 4.07 -5.17 -0.78
N VAL A 75 3.34 -6.01 -1.51
CA VAL A 75 3.33 -7.47 -1.32
C VAL A 75 3.43 -8.20 -2.64
N GLN A 76 3.95 -9.41 -2.57
CA GLN A 76 3.87 -10.40 -3.64
C GLN A 76 3.01 -11.58 -3.18
N PRO A 77 1.81 -11.79 -3.74
CA PRO A 77 1.02 -12.99 -3.46
C PRO A 77 1.82 -14.28 -3.76
N LEU A 78 1.69 -15.27 -2.88
CA LEU A 78 2.25 -16.61 -3.09
C LEU A 78 1.28 -17.47 -3.89
N THR A 79 1.79 -18.53 -4.53
CA THR A 79 0.98 -19.46 -5.32
C THR A 79 -0.19 -20.01 -4.49
N GLY A 80 -1.40 -19.95 -5.07
CA GLY A 80 -2.64 -20.39 -4.42
C GLY A 80 -3.38 -19.29 -3.66
N TRP A 81 -2.87 -18.05 -3.68
CA TRP A 81 -3.54 -16.90 -3.10
C TRP A 81 -3.73 -15.79 -4.13
N GLU A 82 -4.97 -15.36 -4.31
CA GLU A 82 -5.31 -14.20 -5.11
C GLU A 82 -5.13 -12.91 -4.30
N PHE A 83 -4.72 -11.84 -4.97
CA PHE A 83 -4.53 -10.54 -4.33
C PHE A 83 -5.84 -10.00 -3.73
N SER A 84 -6.96 -10.21 -4.40
CA SER A 84 -8.30 -9.83 -3.93
C SER A 84 -8.67 -10.52 -2.61
N ASP A 85 -8.33 -11.79 -2.44
CA ASP A 85 -8.61 -12.54 -1.21
C ASP A 85 -7.76 -12.03 -0.04
N ILE A 86 -6.49 -11.70 -0.32
CA ILE A 86 -5.57 -11.13 0.67
C ILE A 86 -6.09 -9.77 1.16
N THR A 87 -6.44 -8.86 0.25
CA THR A 87 -6.92 -7.52 0.60
C THR A 87 -8.28 -7.56 1.28
N ALA A 88 -9.21 -8.40 0.81
CA ALA A 88 -10.50 -8.61 1.45
C ALA A 88 -10.34 -9.15 2.88
N SER A 89 -9.41 -10.10 3.09
CA SER A 89 -9.09 -10.65 4.40
C SER A 89 -8.59 -9.55 5.37
N TRP A 90 -7.64 -8.71 4.93
CA TRP A 90 -7.15 -7.59 5.74
C TRP A 90 -8.26 -6.60 6.07
N LYS A 91 -8.98 -6.11 5.06
CA LYS A 91 -10.06 -5.12 5.21
C LYS A 91 -11.12 -5.61 6.19
N LYS A 92 -11.59 -6.84 6.03
CA LYS A 92 -12.62 -7.45 6.88
C LYS A 92 -12.16 -7.61 8.32
N TYR A 93 -10.96 -8.13 8.54
CA TYR A 93 -10.44 -8.37 9.89
C TYR A 93 -10.23 -7.06 10.66
N THR A 94 -9.53 -6.11 10.04
CA THR A 94 -9.19 -4.82 10.65
C THR A 94 -10.42 -3.97 10.90
N ALA A 95 -11.34 -3.86 9.93
CA ALA A 95 -12.59 -3.12 10.09
C ALA A 95 -13.40 -3.62 11.30
N ARG A 96 -13.57 -4.95 11.42
CA ARG A 96 -14.31 -5.55 12.53
C ARG A 96 -13.69 -5.24 13.90
N ARG A 97 -12.36 -5.34 14.02
CA ARG A 97 -11.66 -5.08 15.28
C ARG A 97 -11.70 -3.60 15.66
N ILE A 98 -11.45 -2.72 14.69
CA ILE A 98 -11.43 -1.27 14.91
C ILE A 98 -12.82 -0.76 15.26
N ASN A 99 -13.85 -1.15 14.50
CA ASN A 99 -15.24 -0.77 14.80
C ASN A 99 -15.67 -1.23 16.21
N LYS A 100 -15.27 -2.43 16.63
CA LYS A 100 -15.54 -2.92 17.99
C LYS A 100 -14.92 -2.02 19.07
N ILE A 101 -13.70 -1.53 18.87
CA ILE A 101 -13.01 -0.64 19.83
C ILE A 101 -13.66 0.74 19.84
N LEU A 102 -14.05 1.25 18.68
CA LEU A 102 -14.69 2.56 18.54
C LEU A 102 -16.17 2.57 18.93
N GLY A 103 -16.79 1.40 19.13
CA GLY A 103 -18.23 1.29 19.34
C GLY A 103 -19.06 1.70 18.10
N THR A 104 -18.48 1.59 16.91
CA THR A 104 -19.12 1.94 15.63
C THR A 104 -19.55 0.69 14.88
N GLU A 105 -20.48 0.85 13.93
CA GLU A 105 -20.92 -0.20 13.02
C GLU A 105 -20.81 0.30 11.56
N GLY A 106 -20.71 -0.62 10.59
CA GLY A 106 -20.62 -0.29 9.16
C GLY A 106 -19.21 -0.39 8.57
N GLY A 107 -19.01 0.25 7.41
CA GLY A 107 -17.75 0.22 6.65
C GLY A 107 -16.65 1.06 7.29
N PHE A 108 -15.45 0.49 7.43
CA PHE A 108 -14.26 1.21 7.92
C PHE A 108 -13.33 1.62 6.77
N TRP A 109 -13.11 0.71 5.81
CA TRP A 109 -12.32 0.97 4.61
C TRP A 109 -13.23 1.33 3.45
N GLN A 110 -12.68 2.08 2.48
CA GLN A 110 -13.29 2.21 1.16
C GLN A 110 -13.40 0.83 0.50
N GLU A 111 -14.51 0.61 -0.22
CA GLU A 111 -14.79 -0.67 -0.90
C GLU A 111 -13.69 -1.00 -1.92
N GLU A 112 -13.39 -0.04 -2.78
CA GLU A 112 -12.30 -0.11 -3.76
C GLU A 112 -10.96 0.21 -3.08
N SER A 113 -9.97 -0.68 -3.25
CA SER A 113 -8.57 -0.37 -2.95
C SER A 113 -7.90 0.17 -4.20
N PHE A 114 -6.97 1.10 -4.04
CA PHE A 114 -6.03 1.40 -5.11
C PHE A 114 -4.95 0.31 -5.15
N ASP A 115 -4.96 -0.52 -6.18
CA ASP A 115 -3.93 -1.52 -6.42
C ASP A 115 -3.19 -1.28 -7.75
N HIS A 116 -1.89 -1.58 -7.73
CA HIS A 116 -1.01 -1.37 -8.88
C HIS A 116 -0.01 -2.52 -9.01
N LEU A 117 0.00 -3.18 -10.16
CA LEU A 117 0.96 -4.22 -10.47
C LEU A 117 2.32 -3.62 -10.85
N VAL A 118 3.34 -3.89 -10.05
CA VAL A 118 4.72 -3.45 -10.30
C VAL A 118 5.39 -4.35 -11.35
N ARG A 119 5.81 -3.76 -12.47
CA ARG A 119 6.33 -4.52 -13.63
C ARG A 119 7.81 -4.27 -13.96
N SER A 120 8.51 -3.46 -13.16
CA SER A 120 9.94 -3.19 -13.38
C SER A 120 10.69 -3.04 -12.05
N ALA A 121 11.96 -3.46 -12.03
CA ALA A 121 12.82 -3.33 -10.86
C ALA A 121 13.06 -1.85 -10.47
N ALA A 122 13.14 -0.95 -11.47
CA ALA A 122 13.28 0.48 -11.22
C ALA A 122 12.04 1.06 -10.53
N SER A 123 10.83 0.69 -10.97
CA SER A 123 9.59 1.11 -10.32
C SER A 123 9.44 0.51 -8.91
N LEU A 124 9.88 -0.74 -8.73
CA LEU A 124 9.86 -1.41 -7.42
C LEU A 124 10.70 -0.64 -6.40
N GLU A 125 11.92 -0.26 -6.74
CA GLU A 125 12.79 0.46 -5.80
C GLU A 125 12.24 1.85 -5.47
N LEU A 126 11.66 2.55 -6.44
CA LEU A 126 11.00 3.84 -6.20
C LEU A 126 9.81 3.71 -5.25
N ILE A 127 9.00 2.66 -5.39
CA ILE A 127 7.88 2.37 -4.46
C ILE A 127 8.41 2.10 -3.06
N ARG A 128 9.46 1.28 -2.94
CA ARG A 128 10.07 0.97 -1.64
C ARG A 128 10.56 2.23 -0.95
N GLN A 129 11.34 3.04 -1.68
CA GLN A 129 11.86 4.31 -1.17
C GLN A 129 10.73 5.23 -0.73
N TYR A 130 9.71 5.38 -1.56
CA TYR A 130 8.52 6.15 -1.24
C TYR A 130 7.83 5.68 0.05
N ILE A 131 7.59 4.37 0.21
CA ILE A 131 6.97 3.82 1.43
C ILE A 131 7.84 4.08 2.67
N ARG A 132 9.17 3.97 2.54
CA ARG A 132 10.13 4.22 3.63
C ARG A 132 10.20 5.68 4.03
N ASP A 133 10.10 6.61 3.08
CA ASP A 133 10.25 8.05 3.31
C ASP A 133 8.95 8.73 3.75
N ASN A 134 7.81 8.06 3.55
CA ASN A 134 6.50 8.59 3.90
C ASN A 134 6.34 9.05 5.36
N PRO A 135 6.88 8.34 6.38
CA PRO A 135 6.94 8.83 7.75
C PRO A 135 7.65 10.19 7.90
N GLU A 136 8.59 10.53 7.01
CA GLU A 136 9.37 11.77 7.03
C GLU A 136 8.69 12.90 6.24
N HIS A 137 7.97 12.58 5.16
CA HIS A 137 7.27 13.56 4.32
C HIS A 137 5.96 14.08 4.94
N TRP A 138 5.36 13.36 5.89
CA TRP A 138 4.20 13.83 6.67
C TRP A 138 4.61 14.78 7.81
N GLY A 139 5.20 15.93 7.45
CA GLY A 139 5.82 16.89 8.36
C GLY A 139 5.17 17.03 9.75
N GLY A 140 5.80 16.43 10.76
CA GLY A 140 5.78 16.91 12.14
C GLY A 140 4.87 16.19 13.14
N ARG A 141 5.54 15.48 14.07
CA ARG A 141 5.18 15.31 15.49
C ARG A 141 3.95 14.47 15.82
N TRP A 142 4.19 13.20 16.15
CA TRP A 142 3.33 12.44 17.08
C TRP A 142 4.22 11.74 18.10
N SER A 143 4.45 12.46 19.20
CA SER A 143 4.96 11.97 20.49
C SER A 143 3.81 11.62 21.41
#